data_AF-X1DPD5-F1
#
_entry.id   AF-X1DPD5-F1
#
_cell.length_a   1.000
_cell.length_b   1.000
_cell.length_c   1.000
_cell.angle_alpha   90.00
_cell.angle_beta   90.00
_cell.angle_gamma   90.00
#
_symmetry.space_group_name_H-M   'P 1'
#
loop_
_entity.id
_entity.type
_entity.pdbx_description
1 polymer ?
#
loop_
_entity_poly.entity_id
_entity_poly.type
_entity_poly.pdbx_seq_one_letter_code
_entity_poly.pdbx_strand_id
1 'polypeptide(L)' 'INPGDIIKKGLTGGMDIVGQKYEANEYYIPDMLASAEAVGVAMEILEPHLAKSGIKSKGKIIVATVEGDLHDIGKNI' A
#
# COMPACT_ATOMS: atom_id res chain seq x y z
N ILE A 1 -16.81 -5.48 6.04
CA ILE A 1 -15.57 -4.85 6.57
C ILE A 1 -15.37 -3.54 5.82
N ASN A 2 -14.98 -2.45 6.48
CA ASN A 2 -14.73 -1.19 5.80
C ASN A 2 -13.47 -1.33 4.91
N PRO A 3 -13.49 -0.92 3.63
CA PRO A 3 -12.30 -0.99 2.77
C PRO A 3 -11.06 -0.31 3.36
N GLY A 4 -11.23 0.80 4.09
CA GLY A 4 -10.13 1.48 4.78
C GLY A 4 -9.53 0.68 5.94
N ASP A 5 -10.31 -0.19 6.60
CA ASP A 5 -9.77 -1.11 7.61
C ASP A 5 -8.93 -2.21 6.96
N ILE A 6 -9.30 -2.67 5.77
CA ILE A 6 -8.55 -3.68 5.00
C ILE A 6 -7.16 -3.12 4.64
N ILE A 7 -7.11 -1.86 4.18
CA ILE A 7 -5.86 -1.17 3.90
C ILE A 7 -5.01 -1.05 5.17
N LYS A 8 -5.54 -0.40 6.21
CA LYS A 8 -4.74 -0.04 7.39
C LYS A 8 -4.29 -1.24 8.21
N LYS A 9 -5.16 -2.22 8.43
CA LYS A 9 -4.88 -3.35 9.33
C LYS A 9 -4.40 -4.59 8.59
N GLY A 10 -4.85 -4.77 7.35
CA GLY A 10 -4.45 -5.89 6.51
C GLY A 10 -3.19 -5.59 5.73
N LEU A 11 -3.29 -4.66 4.75
CA LEU A 11 -2.20 -4.40 3.80
C LEU A 11 -1.02 -3.70 4.46
N THR A 12 -1.24 -2.57 5.14
CA THR A 12 -0.17 -1.82 5.82
C THR A 12 0.45 -2.65 6.94
N GLY A 13 -0.37 -3.27 7.80
CA GLY A 13 0.14 -4.15 8.86
C GLY A 13 0.91 -5.37 8.33
N GLY A 14 0.51 -5.91 7.18
CA GLY A 14 1.27 -6.96 6.50
C GLY A 14 2.63 -6.47 6.02
N MET A 15 2.71 -5.28 5.44
CA MET A 15 3.97 -4.68 5.01
C MET A 15 4.90 -4.34 6.18
N ASP A 16 4.36 -3.97 7.34
CA ASP A 16 5.17 -3.77 8.55
C ASP A 16 5.88 -5.07 8.98
N ILE A 17 5.18 -6.21 8.89
CA ILE A 17 5.76 -7.54 9.19
C ILE A 17 6.83 -7.92 8.15
N VAL A 18 6.57 -7.65 6.87
CA VAL A 18 7.56 -7.88 5.79
C VAL A 18 8.83 -7.06 6.06
N GLY A 19 8.69 -5.80 6.46
CA GLY A 19 9.82 -4.94 6.85
C GLY A 19 10.61 -5.53 8.02
N GLN A 20 9.93 -5.95 9.10
CA GLN A 20 10.59 -6.59 10.24
C GLN A 20 11.33 -7.87 9.86
N LYS A 21 10.76 -8.70 8.98
CA LYS A 21 11.41 -9.93 8.49
C LYS A 21 12.62 -9.64 7.62
N TYR A 22 12.57 -8.58 6.82
CA TYR A 22 13.72 -8.13 6.03
C TYR A 22 14.86 -7.65 6.95
N GLU A 23 14.55 -6.83 7.95
CA GLU A 23 15.54 -6.37 8.96
C GLU A 23 16.15 -7.54 9.76
N ALA A 24 15.37 -8.59 10.02
CA ALA A 24 15.82 -9.82 10.67
C ALA A 24 16.66 -10.75 9.76
N ASN A 25 16.89 -10.38 8.49
CA ASN A 25 17.52 -11.22 7.46
C ASN A 25 16.77 -12.53 7.18
N GLU A 26 15.47 -12.59 7.48
CA GLU A 26 14.61 -13.72 7.11
C GLU A 26 14.09 -13.60 5.67
N TYR A 27 13.82 -12.36 5.24
CA TYR A 27 13.35 -12.02 3.90
C TYR A 27 14.42 -11.26 3.12
N TYR A 28 14.38 -11.41 1.81
CA TYR A 28 15.27 -10.73 0.88
C TYR A 28 14.48 -9.78 -0.02
N ILE A 29 15.20 -9.01 -0.85
CA ILE A 29 14.58 -8.07 -1.78
C ILE A 29 13.47 -8.71 -2.65
N PRO A 30 13.62 -9.93 -3.20
CA PRO A 30 12.55 -10.59 -3.94
C PRO A 30 11.25 -10.77 -3.14
N ASP A 31 11.35 -11.09 -1.85
CA ASP A 31 10.19 -11.27 -0.98
C ASP A 31 9.47 -9.93 -0.71
N MET A 32 10.25 -8.85 -0.55
CA MET A 32 9.70 -7.50 -0.45
C MET A 32 8.97 -7.10 -1.73
N LEU A 33 9.56 -7.36 -2.90
CA LEU A 33 8.96 -7.06 -4.21
C LEU A 33 7.67 -7.85 -4.45
N ALA A 34 7.67 -9.15 -4.13
CA ALA A 34 6.47 -9.98 -4.24
C ALA A 34 5.34 -9.51 -3.30
N SER A 35 5.70 -9.10 -2.08
CA SER A 35 4.74 -8.54 -1.12
C SER A 35 4.15 -7.21 -1.61
N ALA A 36 4.99 -6.35 -2.19
CA ALA A 36 4.58 -5.10 -2.80
C ALA A 36 3.62 -5.31 -3.98
N GLU A 37 3.90 -6.27 -4.87
CA GLU A 37 3.04 -6.62 -5.99
C GLU A 37 1.66 -7.09 -5.50
N ALA A 38 1.62 -7.94 -4.46
CA ALA A 38 0.37 -8.38 -3.86
C ALA A 38 -0.46 -7.23 -3.28
N VAL A 39 0.17 -6.25 -2.65
CA VAL A 39 -0.50 -5.03 -2.17
C VAL A 39 -1.05 -4.21 -3.34
N GLY A 40 -0.29 -4.08 -4.43
CA GLY A 40 -0.74 -3.39 -5.65
C GLY A 40 -2.03 -4.00 -6.22
N VAL A 41 -2.05 -5.32 -6.42
CA VAL A 41 -3.25 -6.04 -6.89
C VAL A 41 -4.43 -5.89 -5.93
N ALA A 42 -4.18 -5.93 -4.61
CA ALA A 42 -5.23 -5.70 -3.62
C ALA A 42 -5.82 -4.29 -3.71
N MET A 43 -4.99 -3.27 -3.97
CA MET A 43 -5.45 -1.89 -4.14
C MET A 43 -6.33 -1.72 -5.38
N GLU A 44 -5.96 -2.31 -6.52
CA GLU A 44 -6.80 -2.30 -7.74
C GLU A 44 -8.20 -2.87 -7.47
N ILE A 45 -8.29 -3.90 -6.62
CA ILE A 45 -9.57 -4.48 -6.20
C ILE A 45 -10.33 -3.52 -5.29
N LEU A 46 -9.66 -2.83 -4.37
CA LEU A 46 -10.29 -1.98 -3.35
C LEU A 46 -10.70 -0.59 -3.85
N GLU A 47 -10.00 -0.04 -4.85
CA GLU A 47 -10.30 1.26 -5.47
C GLU A 47 -11.78 1.51 -5.78
N PRO A 48 -12.50 0.63 -6.52
CA PRO A 48 -13.91 0.85 -6.82
C PRO A 48 -14.81 0.83 -5.58
N HIS A 49 -14.39 0.16 -4.51
CA HIS A 49 -15.13 0.14 -3.24
C HIS A 49 -14.88 1.40 -2.40
N LEU A 50 -13.68 1.96 -2.46
CA LEU A 50 -13.34 3.24 -1.85
C LEU A 50 -14.07 4.40 -2.54
N ALA A 51 -14.12 4.41 -3.88
CA ALA A 51 -14.84 5.44 -4.63
C ALA A 51 -16.35 5.45 -4.32
N LYS A 52 -16.95 4.28 -4.09
CA LYS A 52 -18.37 4.13 -3.72
C LYS A 52 -18.69 4.56 -2.30
N SER A 53 -17.69 4.78 -1.44
CA SER A 53 -17.90 5.13 -0.03
C SER A 53 -18.41 6.57 0.20
N GLY A 54 -18.65 7.34 -0.87
CA GLY A 54 -19.34 8.64 -0.80
C GLY A 54 -18.52 9.75 -0.14
N ILE A 55 -17.20 9.55 -0.01
CA ILE A 55 -16.29 10.55 0.54
C ILE A 55 -16.25 11.75 -0.41
N LYS A 56 -16.73 12.90 0.07
CA LYS A 56 -16.63 14.15 -0.68
C LYS A 56 -15.17 14.57 -0.78
N SER A 57 -14.71 14.85 -2.00
CA SER A 57 -13.38 15.42 -2.22
C SER A 57 -13.23 16.75 -1.47
N LYS A 58 -12.12 16.91 -0.75
CA LYS A 58 -11.75 18.17 -0.07
C LYS A 58 -10.93 19.12 -0.95
N GLY A 59 -10.57 18.69 -2.17
CA GLY A 59 -9.70 19.43 -3.07
C GLY A 59 -8.87 18.50 -3.95
N LYS A 60 -8.06 19.09 -4.85
CA LYS A 60 -7.10 18.37 -5.69
C LYS A 60 -5.71 18.47 -5.05
N ILE A 61 -5.02 17.33 -4.94
CA ILE A 61 -3.63 17.26 -4.48
C ILE A 61 -2.76 16.68 -5.59
N ILE A 62 -1.46 16.99 -5.55
CA ILE A 62 -0.44 16.35 -6.37
C ILE A 62 0.44 15.56 -5.41
N VAL A 63 0.63 14.28 -5.70
CA VAL A 63 1.51 13.38 -4.95
C VAL A 63 2.54 12.83 -5.93
N ALA A 64 3.81 12.84 -5.56
CA ALA A 64 4.91 12.38 -6.39
C ALA A 64 6.02 11.77 -5.54
N THR A 65 6.82 10.92 -6.16
CA THR A 65 8.05 10.38 -5.57
C THR A 65 9.24 11.20 -6.04
N VAL A 66 10.24 11.36 -5.17
CA VAL A 66 11.46 12.11 -5.49
C VAL A 66 12.22 11.38 -6.60
N GLU A 67 12.90 12.13 -7.46
CA GLU A 67 13.75 11.56 -8.50
C GLU A 67 14.77 10.59 -7.88
N GLY A 68 14.80 9.35 -8.39
CA GLY A 68 15.68 8.28 -7.89
C GLY A 68 15.14 7.50 -6.69
N ASP A 69 14.01 7.89 -6.10
CA ASP A 69 13.31 7.11 -5.07
C ASP A 69 12.28 6.17 -5.73
N LEU A 70 12.35 4.89 -5.37
CA LEU A 70 11.47 3.84 -5.86
C LEU A 70 10.34 3.50 -4.87
N HIS A 71 10.34 4.10 -3.67
CA HIS A 71 9.33 3.85 -2.65
C HIS A 71 8.07 4.69 -2.92
N ASP A 72 7.23 4.23 -3.83
CA ASP A 72 5.99 4.89 -4.26
C ASP A 72 4.71 4.24 -3.72
N ILE A 73 4.78 2.99 -3.24
CA ILE A 73 3.61 2.21 -2.78
C ILE A 73 2.80 2.97 -1.73
N GLY A 74 3.47 3.53 -0.71
CA GLY A 74 2.81 4.29 0.35
C GLY A 74 2.12 5.58 -0.10
N LYS A 75 2.38 6.04 -1.34
CA LYS A 75 1.80 7.24 -1.94
C LYS A 75 0.59 6.94 -2.83
N ASN A 76 0.50 5.71 -3.34
CA ASN A 76 -0.62 5.21 -4.14
C ASN A 76 -1.73 4.56 -3.28
N ILE A 77 -1.52 4.52 -1.95
CA ILE A 77 -2.50 4.15 -0.92
C ILE A 77 -3.22 5.41 -0.42
#